data_AF-A0A1H0HBI2-F1
#
_entry.id   AF-A0A1H0HBI2-F1
#
_cell.length_a   1.000
_cell.length_b   1.000
_cell.length_c   1.000
_cell.angle_alpha   90.00
_cell.angle_beta   90.00
_cell.angle_gamma   90.00
#
_symmetry.space_group_name_H-M   'P 1'
#
loop_
_entity.id
_entity.type
_entity.pdbx_description
1 polymer ?
#
loop_
_entity_poly.entity_id
_entity_poly.type
_entity_poly.pdbx_seq_one_letter_code
_entity_poly.pdbx_strand_id
1 'polypeptide(L)'
;MKAIFPAKNTSDVLEDEIAYCQKLIRIIEKESGIAQLPKVTEPLNLLKETVEDDLEQLRISQDQDARVGHKSADSSFFGYKTHIAMTEERIITAAIVTTGEKNDGKQLLTLIEKSKAAGMNVRIVIGDTAYSEKENIAYSKDNNVELVAKLHPQITQGAEEGRRI
;
A
#
# COMPACT_ATOMS: atom_id res chain seq x y z
N MET A 1 27.73 -33.93 12.67
CA MET A 1 27.68 -32.45 12.47
C MET A 1 26.55 -31.98 11.54
N LYS A 2 26.29 -32.58 10.36
CA LYS A 2 25.19 -32.12 9.46
C LYS A 2 23.76 -32.18 10.04
N ALA A 3 23.52 -32.96 11.11
CA ALA A 3 22.19 -33.13 11.69
C ALA A 3 21.78 -32.03 12.69
N ILE A 4 22.69 -31.11 13.04
CA ILE A 4 22.46 -30.08 14.08
C ILE A 4 22.06 -28.74 13.45
N PHE A 5 22.45 -28.50 12.19
CA PHE A 5 22.18 -27.26 11.48
C PHE A 5 20.74 -27.15 10.98
N PRO A 6 20.17 -25.93 10.89
CA PRO A 6 18.82 -25.74 10.39
C PRO A 6 18.75 -26.07 8.90
N ALA A 7 17.61 -26.62 8.46
CA ALA A 7 17.32 -26.80 7.04
C ALA A 7 17.29 -25.43 6.35
N LYS A 8 17.87 -25.34 5.15
CA LYS A 8 17.85 -24.10 4.37
C LYS A 8 16.41 -23.68 4.09
N ASN A 9 16.17 -22.38 4.17
CA ASN A 9 14.92 -21.79 3.72
C ASN A 9 14.76 -22.03 2.20
N THR A 10 13.52 -22.25 1.77
CA THR A 10 13.11 -22.38 0.36
C THR A 10 12.00 -21.39 -0.01
N SER A 11 11.64 -20.52 0.93
CA SER A 11 10.64 -19.46 0.80
C SER A 11 11.31 -18.18 0.33
N ASP A 12 10.64 -17.42 -0.55
CA ASP A 12 11.09 -16.09 -0.98
C ASP A 12 10.67 -14.98 0.01
N VAL A 13 10.24 -15.36 1.22
CA VAL A 13 9.80 -14.44 2.29
C VAL A 13 11.00 -14.06 3.16
N LEU A 14 11.23 -12.76 3.32
CA LEU A 14 12.38 -12.21 4.06
C LEU A 14 12.35 -12.61 5.55
N GLU A 15 11.17 -12.64 6.17
CA GLU A 15 10.99 -13.05 7.57
C GLU A 15 11.41 -14.50 7.81
N ASP A 16 11.18 -15.39 6.85
CA ASP A 16 11.61 -16.79 6.93
C ASP A 16 13.14 -16.91 6.85
N GLU A 17 13.78 -16.05 6.04
CA GLU A 17 15.24 -15.97 5.91
C GLU A 17 15.88 -15.44 7.20
N ILE A 18 15.33 -14.37 7.77
CA ILE A 18 15.77 -13.82 9.06
C ILE A 18 15.65 -14.89 10.16
N ALA A 19 14.53 -15.61 10.21
CA ALA A 19 14.31 -16.67 11.19
C ALA A 19 15.30 -17.84 11.02
N TYR A 20 15.67 -18.19 9.78
CA TYR A 20 16.72 -19.17 9.49
C TYR A 20 18.08 -18.70 10.02
N CYS A 21 18.48 -17.46 9.69
CA CYS A 21 19.74 -16.87 10.12
C CYS A 21 19.86 -16.81 11.66
N GLN A 22 18.79 -16.42 12.36
CA GLN A 22 18.76 -16.42 13.83
C GLN A 22 18.94 -17.82 14.42
N LYS A 23 18.32 -18.85 13.84
CA LYS A 23 18.52 -20.25 14.27
C LYS A 23 19.97 -20.70 14.05
N LEU A 24 20.54 -20.33 12.90
CA LEU A 24 21.91 -20.66 12.54
C LEU A 24 22.92 -20.03 13.52
N ILE A 25 22.76 -18.73 13.81
CA ILE A 25 23.59 -18.01 14.80
C ILE A 25 23.54 -18.73 16.15
N ARG A 26 22.34 -19.04 16.66
CA ARG A 26 22.17 -19.71 17.97
C ARG A 26 22.86 -21.08 18.04
N ILE A 27 22.83 -21.85 16.95
CA ILE A 27 23.49 -23.16 16.89
C ILE A 27 25.01 -22.99 16.91
N ILE A 28 25.56 -22.07 16.11
CA ILE A 28 27.00 -21.81 16.03
C ILE A 28 27.55 -21.28 17.36
N GLU A 29 26.80 -20.45 18.08
CA GLU A 29 27.20 -19.94 19.40
C GLU A 29 27.14 -21.00 20.51
N LYS A 30 26.16 -21.91 20.45
CA LYS A 30 25.98 -22.96 21.45
C LYS A 30 26.98 -24.10 21.28
N GLU A 31 27.50 -24.31 20.08
CA GLU A 31 28.43 -25.41 19.78
C GLU A 31 29.87 -25.01 20.11
N SER A 32 30.38 -25.59 21.20
CA SER A 32 31.64 -25.24 21.86
C SER A 32 32.83 -25.18 20.88
N GLY A 33 33.41 -23.99 20.72
CA GLY A 33 34.66 -23.77 19.98
C GLY A 33 34.52 -23.41 18.49
N ILE A 34 33.34 -23.59 17.87
CA ILE A 34 33.15 -23.24 16.45
C ILE A 34 33.14 -21.73 16.24
N ALA A 35 32.44 -20.98 17.11
CA ALA A 35 32.38 -19.52 17.05
C ALA A 35 33.73 -18.82 17.28
N GLN A 36 34.69 -19.51 17.92
CA GLN A 36 36.03 -18.99 18.25
C GLN A 36 37.06 -19.27 17.14
N LEU A 37 36.69 -20.04 16.11
CA LEU A 37 37.55 -20.25 14.95
C LEU A 37 37.65 -18.94 14.16
N PRO A 38 38.87 -18.43 13.88
CA PRO A 38 39.04 -17.15 13.17
C PRO A 38 38.30 -17.10 11.83
N LYS A 39 38.21 -18.24 11.14
CA LYS A 39 37.49 -18.37 9.85
C LYS A 39 35.96 -18.31 9.96
N VAL A 40 35.40 -18.39 11.17
CA VAL A 40 33.96 -18.38 11.45
C VAL A 40 33.55 -17.12 12.19
N THR A 41 34.43 -16.57 13.04
CA THR A 41 34.14 -15.37 13.84
C THR A 41 33.74 -14.17 12.98
N GLU A 42 34.51 -13.85 11.93
CA GLU A 42 34.20 -12.74 11.02
C GLU A 42 32.87 -12.93 10.27
N PRO A 43 32.62 -14.06 9.57
CA PRO A 43 31.32 -14.33 8.95
C PRO A 43 30.13 -14.33 9.91
N LEU A 44 30.33 -14.81 11.15
CA LEU A 44 29.28 -14.84 12.16
C LEU A 44 28.90 -13.42 12.63
N ASN A 45 29.89 -12.55 12.82
CA ASN A 45 29.65 -11.16 13.18
C ASN A 45 28.95 -10.40 12.05
N LEU A 46 29.39 -10.59 10.80
CA LEU A 46 28.72 -10.02 9.63
C LEU A 46 27.25 -10.46 9.55
N LEU A 47 26.99 -11.76 9.74
CA LEU A 47 25.62 -12.29 9.73
C LEU A 47 24.74 -11.68 10.82
N LYS A 48 25.29 -11.45 12.02
CA LYS A 48 24.56 -10.79 13.11
C LYS A 48 24.20 -9.35 12.78
N GLU A 49 25.18 -8.59 12.26
CA GLU A 49 24.98 -7.20 11.83
C GLU A 49 23.91 -7.12 10.74
N THR A 50 24.02 -7.97 9.70
CA THR A 50 23.01 -8.01 8.62
C THR A 50 21.61 -8.34 9.13
N VAL A 51 21.47 -9.32 10.04
CA VAL A 51 20.17 -9.67 10.63
C VAL A 51 19.61 -8.52 11.48
N GLU A 52 20.47 -7.80 12.21
CA GLU A 52 20.06 -6.66 13.03
C GLU A 52 19.61 -5.47 12.16
N ASP A 53 20.38 -5.15 11.11
CA ASP A 53 20.03 -4.14 10.12
C ASP A 53 18.71 -4.47 9.43
N ASP A 54 18.54 -5.71 8.95
CA ASP A 54 17.30 -6.16 8.30
C ASP A 54 16.09 -6.03 9.24
N LEU A 55 16.23 -6.38 10.53
CA LEU A 55 15.16 -6.23 11.51
C LEU A 55 14.82 -4.76 11.79
N GLU A 56 15.81 -3.88 11.84
CA GLU A 56 15.59 -2.44 11.99
C GLU A 56 14.86 -1.87 10.77
N GLN A 57 15.33 -2.17 9.57
CA GLN A 57 14.71 -1.72 8.32
C GLN A 57 13.29 -2.29 8.15
N LEU A 58 13.06 -3.56 8.51
CA LEU A 58 11.73 -4.18 8.45
C LEU A 58 10.74 -3.48 9.38
N ARG A 59 11.20 -3.02 10.56
CA ARG A 59 10.37 -2.24 11.49
C ARG A 59 10.04 -0.85 10.94
N ILE A 60 10.99 -0.19 10.29
CA ILE A 60 10.78 1.14 9.67
C ILE A 60 9.85 1.04 8.45
N SER A 61 9.86 -0.11 7.76
CA SER A 61 9.03 -0.37 6.58
C SER A 61 7.53 -0.55 6.91
N GLN A 62 7.18 -0.93 8.13
CA GLN A 62 5.78 -1.08 8.56
C GLN A 62 5.19 0.27 8.99
N ASP A 63 4.82 1.09 8.02
CA ASP A 63 3.91 2.20 8.28
C ASP A 63 2.56 1.66 8.80
N GLN A 64 2.21 2.01 10.04
CA GLN A 64 1.01 1.51 10.73
C GLN A 64 -0.30 1.94 10.07
N ASP A 65 -0.28 3.02 9.29
CA ASP A 65 -1.44 3.55 8.60
C ASP A 65 -1.49 3.12 7.12
N ALA A 66 -0.36 2.68 6.54
CA ALA A 66 -0.34 2.10 5.21
C ALA A 66 -1.18 0.82 5.14
N ARG A 67 -1.92 0.67 4.05
CA ARG A 67 -2.80 -0.49 3.81
C ARG A 67 -2.62 -1.00 2.39
N VAL A 68 -2.99 -2.26 2.19
CA VAL A 68 -2.96 -2.86 0.85
C VAL A 68 -4.13 -2.33 0.03
N GLY A 69 -3.82 -1.66 -1.08
CA GLY A 69 -4.77 -1.26 -2.11
C GLY A 69 -4.65 -2.14 -3.35
N HIS A 70 -5.70 -2.14 -4.18
CA HIS A 70 -5.72 -2.85 -5.45
C HIS A 70 -5.67 -1.87 -6.63
N LYS A 71 -4.77 -2.11 -7.58
CA LYS A 71 -4.73 -1.41 -8.88
C LYS A 71 -5.53 -2.18 -9.93
N SER A 72 -5.52 -3.51 -9.85
CA SER A 72 -6.32 -4.41 -10.68
C SER A 72 -6.67 -5.68 -9.89
N ALA A 73 -7.44 -6.59 -10.50
CA ALA A 73 -7.75 -7.89 -9.90
C ALA A 73 -6.48 -8.67 -9.52
N ASP A 74 -5.43 -8.53 -10.32
CA ASP A 74 -4.20 -9.31 -10.21
C ASP A 74 -3.04 -8.53 -9.56
N SER A 75 -3.23 -7.24 -9.25
CA SER A 75 -2.15 -6.40 -8.70
C SER A 75 -2.60 -5.56 -7.52
N SER A 76 -1.84 -5.68 -6.43
CA SER A 76 -1.98 -4.90 -5.21
C SER A 76 -0.72 -4.07 -4.94
N PHE A 77 -0.85 -3.08 -4.07
CA PHE A 77 0.25 -2.26 -3.57
C PHE A 77 0.04 -2.02 -2.08
N PHE A 78 1.12 -1.92 -1.31
CA PHE A 78 1.08 -1.50 0.09
C PHE A 78 1.43 -0.02 0.18
N GLY A 79 0.52 0.81 0.71
CA GLY A 79 0.77 2.23 0.86
C GLY A 79 -0.49 3.09 0.89
N TYR A 80 -0.40 4.23 0.23
CA TYR A 80 -1.43 5.27 0.20
C TYR A 80 -1.92 5.54 -1.22
N LYS A 81 -3.14 6.05 -1.32
CA LYS A 81 -3.69 6.63 -2.54
C LYS A 81 -3.72 8.14 -2.42
N THR A 82 -3.42 8.82 -3.51
CA THR A 82 -3.58 10.27 -3.60
C THR A 82 -4.64 10.59 -4.65
N HIS A 83 -5.67 11.31 -4.24
CA HIS A 83 -6.72 11.82 -5.11
C HIS A 83 -6.43 13.29 -5.37
N ILE A 84 -6.38 13.69 -6.64
CA ILE A 84 -5.98 15.03 -7.06
C ILE A 84 -7.09 15.62 -7.92
N ALA A 85 -7.45 16.88 -7.63
CA ALA A 85 -8.20 17.72 -8.54
C ALA A 85 -7.28 18.76 -9.17
N MET A 86 -7.43 18.98 -10.46
CA MET A 86 -6.63 19.92 -11.22
C MET A 86 -7.47 20.65 -12.27
N THR A 87 -7.00 21.83 -12.66
CA THR A 87 -7.57 22.58 -13.80
C THR A 87 -7.13 21.99 -15.14
N GLU A 88 -7.71 22.47 -16.24
CA GLU A 88 -7.29 22.07 -17.60
C GLU A 88 -5.82 22.45 -17.89
N GLU A 89 -5.34 23.53 -17.28
CA GLU A 89 -3.94 23.98 -17.32
C GLU A 89 -3.03 23.17 -16.38
N ARG A 90 -3.55 22.09 -15.76
CA ARG A 90 -2.85 21.20 -14.82
C ARG A 90 -2.41 21.88 -13.51
N ILE A 91 -3.09 22.94 -13.10
CA ILE A 91 -2.90 23.53 -11.78
C ILE A 91 -3.62 22.65 -10.75
N ILE A 92 -2.89 22.17 -9.74
CA ILE A 92 -3.49 21.37 -8.66
C ILE A 92 -4.29 22.29 -7.74
N THR A 93 -5.58 22.00 -7.57
CA THR A 93 -6.51 22.80 -6.76
C THR A 93 -6.90 22.10 -5.46
N ALA A 94 -6.82 20.76 -5.44
CA ALA A 94 -7.02 19.97 -4.24
C ALA A 94 -6.24 18.66 -4.29
N ALA A 95 -5.82 18.19 -3.12
CA ALA A 95 -5.28 16.85 -2.93
C ALA A 95 -5.80 16.23 -1.62
N ILE A 96 -6.04 14.92 -1.64
CA ILE A 96 -6.44 14.11 -0.49
C ILE A 96 -5.60 12.84 -0.53
N VAL A 97 -4.98 12.50 0.59
CA VAL A 97 -4.27 11.23 0.77
C VAL A 97 -5.15 10.31 1.60
N THR A 98 -5.35 9.08 1.13
CA THR A 98 -6.09 8.03 1.82
C THR A 98 -5.22 6.78 1.92
N THR A 99 -5.56 5.89 2.84
CA THR A 99 -4.92 4.56 2.94
C THR A 99 -5.31 3.71 1.73
N GLY A 100 -4.45 2.75 1.36
CA GLY A 100 -4.57 2.00 0.09
C GLY A 100 -5.91 1.31 -0.16
N GLU A 101 -6.63 0.92 0.90
CA GLU A 101 -7.89 0.19 0.82
C GLU A 101 -9.12 1.08 0.57
N LYS A 102 -8.97 2.41 0.66
CA LYS A 102 -10.12 3.32 0.49
C LYS A 102 -10.60 3.36 -0.96
N ASN A 103 -11.92 3.49 -1.11
CA ASN A 103 -12.57 3.67 -2.40
C ASN A 103 -12.45 5.14 -2.84
N ASP A 104 -12.13 5.31 -4.12
CA ASP A 104 -11.88 6.59 -4.79
C ASP A 104 -13.18 7.40 -4.93
N GLY A 105 -14.32 6.74 -5.21
CA GLY A 105 -15.60 7.39 -5.49
C GLY A 105 -16.05 8.37 -4.39
N LYS A 106 -15.80 8.02 -3.12
CA LYS A 106 -16.17 8.83 -1.95
C LYS A 106 -15.38 10.12 -1.80
N GLN A 107 -14.28 10.30 -2.53
CA GLN A 107 -13.39 11.45 -2.35
C GLN A 107 -13.80 12.66 -3.20
N LEU A 108 -14.70 12.49 -4.17
CA LEU A 108 -15.08 13.55 -5.12
C LEU A 108 -15.57 14.83 -4.43
N LEU A 109 -16.51 14.69 -3.49
CA LEU A 109 -17.12 15.82 -2.79
C LEU A 109 -16.06 16.66 -2.09
N THR A 110 -15.16 15.99 -1.35
CA THR A 110 -14.07 16.65 -0.62
C THR A 110 -13.11 17.36 -1.57
N LEU A 111 -12.84 16.81 -2.77
CA LEU A 111 -12.00 17.46 -3.78
C LEU A 111 -12.66 18.72 -4.34
N ILE A 112 -13.97 18.67 -4.62
CA ILE A 112 -14.74 19.81 -5.13
C ILE A 112 -14.76 20.93 -4.08
N GLU A 113 -15.08 20.60 -2.83
CA GLU A 113 -15.13 21.59 -1.75
C GLU A 113 -13.76 22.22 -1.45
N LYS A 114 -12.69 21.42 -1.44
CA LYS A 114 -11.32 21.95 -1.34
C LYS A 114 -10.95 22.88 -2.50
N SER A 115 -11.33 22.51 -3.73
CA SER A 115 -11.06 23.34 -4.90
C SER A 115 -11.82 24.67 -4.84
N LYS A 116 -13.10 24.65 -4.42
CA LYS A 116 -13.89 25.87 -4.17
C LYS A 116 -13.26 26.74 -3.08
N ALA A 117 -12.82 26.14 -1.98
CA ALA A 117 -12.14 26.83 -0.88
C ALA A 117 -10.80 27.46 -1.31
N ALA A 118 -10.12 26.86 -2.30
CA ALA A 118 -8.93 27.43 -2.93
C ALA A 118 -9.24 28.60 -3.89
N GLY A 119 -10.51 28.98 -4.06
CA GLY A 119 -10.95 30.08 -4.91
C GLY A 119 -11.35 29.69 -6.33
N MET A 120 -11.44 28.39 -6.64
CA MET A 120 -11.88 27.94 -7.97
C MET A 120 -13.40 27.95 -8.11
N ASN A 121 -13.87 28.44 -9.25
CA ASN A 121 -15.25 28.26 -9.68
C ASN A 121 -15.41 26.91 -10.38
N VAL A 122 -15.84 25.88 -9.64
CA VAL A 122 -16.02 24.52 -10.16
C VAL A 122 -17.39 24.40 -10.83
N ARG A 123 -17.42 24.42 -12.16
CA ARG A 123 -18.65 24.22 -12.96
C ARG A 123 -18.76 22.81 -13.52
N ILE A 124 -17.65 22.28 -14.02
CA ILE A 124 -17.59 20.97 -14.66
C ILE A 124 -16.49 20.17 -13.96
N VAL A 125 -16.78 18.90 -13.67
CA VAL A 125 -15.82 17.96 -13.10
C VAL A 125 -15.73 16.76 -14.03
N ILE A 126 -14.53 16.48 -14.52
CA ILE A 126 -14.24 15.34 -15.38
C ILE A 126 -13.54 14.28 -14.52
N GLY A 127 -14.16 13.12 -14.39
CA GLY A 127 -13.67 12.02 -13.56
C GLY A 127 -13.66 10.68 -14.29
N ASP A 128 -12.94 9.72 -13.73
CA ASP A 128 -13.03 8.33 -14.17
C ASP A 128 -14.35 7.66 -13.74
N THR A 129 -14.50 6.39 -14.10
CA THR A 129 -15.68 5.60 -13.79
C THR A 129 -15.94 5.47 -12.27
N ALA A 130 -14.91 5.47 -11.43
CA ALA A 130 -15.07 5.31 -9.98
C ALA A 130 -15.80 6.50 -9.34
N TYR A 131 -15.72 7.68 -9.95
CA TYR A 131 -16.43 8.87 -9.48
C TYR A 131 -17.90 8.96 -9.91
N SER A 132 -18.41 7.98 -10.66
CA SER A 132 -19.81 7.95 -11.13
C SER A 132 -20.81 7.38 -10.11
N GLU A 133 -20.41 7.23 -8.84
CA GLU A 133 -21.28 6.75 -7.77
C GLU A 133 -22.57 7.60 -7.61
N LYS A 134 -23.66 6.96 -7.19
CA LYS A 134 -24.97 7.60 -7.06
C LYS A 134 -24.94 8.87 -6.19
N GLU A 135 -24.18 8.83 -5.10
CA GLU A 135 -24.01 9.95 -4.16
C GLU A 135 -23.35 11.15 -4.86
N ASN A 136 -22.34 10.90 -5.69
CA ASN A 136 -21.65 11.93 -6.46
C ASN A 136 -22.56 12.57 -7.52
N ILE A 137 -23.37 11.77 -8.21
CA ILE A 137 -24.35 12.26 -9.19
C ILE A 137 -25.39 13.14 -8.50
N ALA A 138 -25.93 12.71 -7.36
CA ALA A 138 -26.90 13.47 -6.58
C ALA A 138 -26.30 14.80 -6.10
N TYR A 139 -25.12 14.75 -5.47
CA TYR A 139 -24.41 15.94 -5.01
C TYR A 139 -24.14 16.94 -6.14
N SER A 140 -23.72 16.44 -7.32
CA SER A 140 -23.40 17.28 -8.48
C SER A 140 -24.66 18.02 -8.96
N LYS A 141 -25.81 17.33 -9.00
CA LYS A 141 -27.10 17.91 -9.35
C LYS A 141 -27.54 18.98 -8.34
N ASP A 142 -27.43 18.70 -7.05
CA ASP A 142 -27.86 19.62 -5.99
C ASP A 142 -27.00 20.89 -5.92
N ASN A 143 -25.73 20.80 -6.34
CA ASN A 143 -24.77 21.90 -6.30
C ASN A 143 -24.54 22.59 -7.66
N ASN A 144 -25.35 22.27 -8.68
CA ASN A 144 -25.20 22.77 -10.06
C ASN A 144 -23.78 22.57 -10.62
N VAL A 145 -23.18 21.41 -10.36
CA VAL A 145 -21.91 20.98 -10.94
C VAL A 145 -22.20 19.92 -12.00
N GLU A 146 -21.62 20.07 -13.19
CA GLU A 146 -21.73 19.07 -14.24
C GLU A 146 -20.65 17.99 -14.05
N LEU A 147 -21.08 16.78 -13.71
CA LEU A 147 -20.19 15.62 -13.58
C LEU A 147 -20.13 14.84 -14.90
N VAL A 148 -18.95 14.80 -15.51
CA VAL A 148 -18.65 14.02 -16.71
C VAL A 148 -17.79 12.82 -16.33
N ALA A 149 -18.43 11.67 -16.16
CA ALA A 149 -17.78 10.40 -15.85
C ALA A 149 -18.51 9.24 -16.56
N LYS A 150 -17.77 8.19 -16.94
CA LYS A 150 -18.40 6.96 -17.44
C LYS A 150 -19.17 6.31 -16.29
N LEU A 151 -20.42 5.91 -16.52
CA LEU A 151 -21.20 5.24 -15.49
C LEU A 151 -20.62 3.86 -15.16
N HIS A 152 -20.49 3.57 -13.87
CA HIS A 152 -20.06 2.27 -13.40
C HIS A 152 -21.07 1.18 -13.82
N PRO A 153 -20.61 0.01 -14.32
CA PRO A 153 -21.50 -1.06 -14.78
C PRO A 153 -22.57 -1.49 -13.76
N GLN A 154 -22.23 -1.49 -12.48
CA GLN A 154 -23.19 -1.82 -11.41
C GLN A 154 -24.33 -0.80 -11.25
N ILE A 155 -24.12 0.44 -11.69
CA ILE A 155 -25.13 1.51 -11.66
C ILE A 155 -26.00 1.46 -12.92
N THR A 156 -25.43 1.08 -14.07
CA THR A 156 -26.16 0.98 -15.34
C THR A 156 -26.89 -0.35 -15.53
N GLN A 157 -26.36 -1.44 -14.99
CA GLN A 157 -26.91 -2.80 -15.19
C GLN A 157 -27.68 -3.31 -13.96
N GLY A 158 -27.72 -2.54 -12.87
CA GLY A 158 -28.20 -3.03 -11.57
C GLY A 158 -27.16 -3.91 -10.89
N ALA A 159 -27.19 -3.97 -9.56
CA ALA A 159 -26.31 -4.86 -8.82
C ALA A 159 -26.68 -6.31 -9.14
N GLU A 160 -25.85 -7.04 -9.88
CA GLU A 160 -25.91 -8.49 -9.85
C GLU A 160 -25.59 -8.95 -8.41
N GLU A 161 -26.59 -9.58 -7.81
CA GLU A 161 -26.62 -10.11 -6.46
C GLU A 161 -25.49 -11.15 -6.30
N GLY A 162 -24.28 -10.72 -5.92
CA GLY A 162 -23.20 -11.70 -5.72
C GLY A 162 -21.75 -11.23 -5.54
N ARG A 163 -21.39 -9.97 -5.80
CA ARG A 163 -20.02 -9.49 -5.54
C ARG A 163 -20.00 -8.32 -4.56
N ARG A 164 -19.76 -8.65 -3.29
CA ARG A 164 -19.28 -7.70 -2.30
C ARG A 164 -17.84 -7.33 -2.65
N ILE A 165 -17.59 -6.02 -2.69
CA ILE A 165 -16.27 -5.38 -2.54
C ILE A 165 -15.69 -5.68 -1.17
#